data_AF-A0A2N3BAD6-F1
#
_entry.id   AF-A0A2N3BAD6-F1
#
_cell.length_a   1.000
_cell.length_b   1.000
_cell.length_c   1.000
_cell.angle_alpha   90.00
_cell.angle_beta   90.00
_cell.angle_gamma   90.00
#
_symmetry.space_group_name_H-M   'P 1'
#
loop_
_entity.id
_entity.type
_entity.pdbx_description
1 polymer ?
#
loop_
_entity_poly.entity_id
_entity_poly.type
_entity_poly.pdbx_seq_one_letter_code
_entity_poly.pdbx_strand_id
1 'polypeptide(L)' 'MTDALSADRRRAMLRTAMGPGIAAALADEMVVEIMVNPDGVLRLDRLGEGR' A
#
# COMPACT_ATOMS: atom_id res chain seq x y z
N MET A 1 -1.96 -13.92 -22.30
CA MET A 1 -2.87 -12.76 -22.28
C MET A 1 -3.84 -12.79 -21.09
N THR A 2 -4.56 -13.89 -20.84
CA THR A 2 -5.56 -13.98 -19.75
C THR A 2 -4.96 -13.79 -18.34
N ASP A 3 -3.76 -14.31 -18.10
CA ASP A 3 -3.11 -14.25 -16.78
C ASP A 3 -2.75 -12.81 -16.36
N ALA A 4 -2.23 -12.01 -17.31
CA ALA A 4 -1.93 -10.59 -17.08
C ALA A 4 -3.19 -9.80 -16.71
N LEU A 5 -4.30 -10.04 -17.42
CA LEU A 5 -5.57 -9.37 -17.15
C LEU A 5 -6.17 -9.77 -15.79
N SER A 6 -6.05 -11.05 -15.40
CA SER A 6 -6.45 -11.52 -14.08
C SER A 6 -5.57 -10.92 -12.98
N ALA A 7 -4.27 -10.79 -13.21
CA ALA A 7 -3.34 -10.16 -12.28
C ALA A 7 -3.67 -8.67 -12.07
N ASP A 8 -3.98 -7.93 -13.13
CA ASP A 8 -4.35 -6.52 -13.04
C ASP A 8 -5.66 -6.30 -12.29
N ARG A 9 -6.69 -7.11 -12.56
CA ARG A 9 -7.95 -7.06 -11.81
C ARG A 9 -7.74 -7.38 -10.33
N ARG A 10 -6.96 -8.42 -10.02
CA ARG A 10 -6.63 -8.76 -8.63
C ARG A 10 -5.90 -7.62 -7.93
N ARG A 11 -4.95 -6.97 -8.60
CA ARG A 11 -4.22 -5.82 -8.07
C ARG A 11 -5.15 -4.63 -7.83
N ALA A 12 -6.07 -4.35 -8.75
CA ALA A 12 -7.07 -3.30 -8.59
C ALA A 12 -7.99 -3.59 -7.38
N MET A 13 -8.51 -4.82 -7.27
CA MET A 13 -9.33 -5.23 -6.13
C MET A 13 -8.59 -5.13 -4.80
N LEU A 14 -7.31 -5.53 -4.76
CA LEU A 14 -6.47 -5.43 -3.56
C LEU A 14 -6.27 -3.97 -3.16
N ARG A 15 -6.00 -3.06 -4.11
CA ARG A 15 -5.87 -1.62 -3.83
C ARG A 15 -7.15 -1.04 -3.25
N THR A 16 -8.30 -1.42 -3.78
CA THR A 16 -9.60 -1.01 -3.22
C THR A 16 -9.80 -1.52 -1.80
N ALA A 17 -9.49 -2.81 -1.56
CA ALA A 17 -9.64 -3.43 -0.24
C ALA A 17 -8.71 -2.83 0.83
N MET A 18 -7.51 -2.40 0.44
CA MET A 18 -6.53 -1.75 1.34
C MET A 18 -6.98 -0.35 1.81
N GLY A 19 -7.97 0.25 1.15
CA GLY A 19 -8.50 1.56 1.51
C GLY A 19 -7.58 2.74 1.15
N PRO A 20 -8.09 3.98 1.27
CA PRO A 20 -7.42 5.17 0.73
C PRO A 20 -6.11 5.52 1.45
N GLY A 21 -6.00 5.26 2.75
CA GLY A 21 -4.79 5.58 3.52
C GLY A 21 -3.58 4.74 3.10
N ILE A 22 -3.75 3.42 3.02
CA ILE A 22 -2.68 2.51 2.59
C ILE A 22 -2.41 2.70 1.09
N ALA A 23 -3.44 2.93 0.26
CA ALA A 23 -3.26 3.19 -1.16
C ALA A 23 -2.44 4.46 -1.43
N ALA A 24 -2.63 5.52 -0.65
CA ALA A 24 -1.82 6.73 -0.72
C ALA A 24 -0.37 6.47 -0.29
N ALA A 25 -0.17 5.75 0.81
CA ALA A 25 1.18 5.39 1.26
C ALA A 25 1.94 4.51 0.25
N LEU A 26 1.26 3.57 -0.42
CA LEU A 26 1.83 2.75 -1.49
C LEU A 26 2.18 3.54 -2.78
N ALA A 27 1.61 4.73 -2.96
CA ALA A 27 1.91 5.59 -4.11
C ALA A 27 3.06 6.58 -3.82
N ASP A 28 3.49 6.66 -2.57
CA ASP A 28 4.55 7.56 -2.13
C ASP A 28 5.91 6.86 -2.24
N GLU A 29 6.76 7.36 -3.15
CA GLU A 29 8.07 6.77 -3.43
C GLU A 29 9.04 6.86 -2.24
N MET A 30 8.76 7.73 -1.27
CA MET A 30 9.57 7.85 -0.07
C MET A 30 9.18 6.83 1.00
N VAL A 31 7.98 6.23 0.94
CA VAL A 31 7.54 5.24 1.94
C VAL A 31 8.17 3.88 1.63
N VAL A 32 8.90 3.32 2.61
CA VAL A 32 9.55 2.01 2.49
C VAL A 32 8.80 0.90 3.20
N GLU A 33 8.10 1.23 4.29
CA GLU A 33 7.32 0.27 5.07
C GLU A 33 6.00 0.90 5.52
N ILE A 34 4.93 0.10 5.49
CA ILE A 34 3.61 0.45 6.00
C ILE A 34 3.22 -0.63 7.01
N MET A 35 3.00 -0.23 8.27
CA MET A 35 2.43 -1.10 9.29
C MET A 35 1.06 -0.59 9.72
N VAL A 36 0.10 -1.51 9.79
CA VAL A 36 -1.24 -1.26 10.35
C VAL A 36 -1.25 -1.77 11.78
N ASN A 37 -1.44 -0.87 12.74
CA ASN A 37 -1.59 -1.25 14.14
C ASN A 37 -3.01 -1.79 14.41
N PRO A 38 -3.23 -2.55 15.51
CA PRO A 38 -4.55 -3.06 15.87
C PRO A 38 -5.62 -1.97 16.11
N ASP A 39 -5.20 -0.75 16.46
CA ASP A 39 -6.06 0.43 16.61
C ASP A 39 -6.41 1.10 15.27
N GLY A 40 -5.90 0.58 14.15
CA GLY A 40 -6.10 1.11 12.81
C GLY A 40 -5.17 2.27 12.43
N VAL A 41 -4.28 2.70 13.33
CA VAL A 41 -3.30 3.74 13.02
C VAL A 41 -2.21 3.17 12.10
N LEU A 42 -1.87 3.92 11.05
CA LEU A 42 -0.78 3.59 10.15
C LEU A 42 0.55 4.14 10.68
N ARG A 43 1.57 3.29 10.73
CA ARG A 43 2.97 3.71 10.89
C ARG A 43 3.65 3.58 9.53
N LEU A 44 4.30 4.66 9.10
CA LEU A 44 5.04 4.72 7.85
C LEU A 44 6.51 4.91 8.17
N ASP A 45 7.36 4.09 7.55
CA ASP A 45 8.80 4.35 7.50
C ASP A 45 9.14 5.00 6.15
N ARG A 46 10.01 6.01 6.17
CA ARG A 46 10.32 6.85 5.01
C ARG A 46 11.83 6.93 4.78
N LEU A 47 12.24 6.86 3.51
CA LEU A 47 13.64 7.01 3.10
C LEU A 47 14.24 8.31 3.65
N GLY A 48 15.35 8.19 4.37
CA GLY A 48 16.08 9.34 4.89
C GLY A 48 15.45 10.02 6.11
N GLU A 49 14.27 9.57 6.56
CA GLU A 49 13.60 10.04 7.78
C GLU A 49 13.78 9.06 8.96
N GLY A 50 14.89 8.32 8.95
CA GLY A 50 15.28 7.48 10.08
C GLY A 50 15.35 8.30 11.37
N ARG A 51 15.02 7.67 12.50
CA ARG A 51 15.30 8.23 13.83
C ARG A 51 16.79 8.51 14.03
#